data_AF-A0A165NPS8-F1
#
_entry.id   AF-A0A165NPS8-F1
#
_cell.length_a   1.000
_cell.length_b   1.000
_cell.length_c   1.000
_cell.angle_alpha   90.00
_cell.angle_beta   90.00
_cell.angle_gamma   90.00
#
_symmetry.space_group_name_H-M   'P 1'
#
loop_
_entity.id
_entity.type
_entity.pdbx_description
1 polymer ?
#
loop_
_entity_poly.entity_id
_entity_poly.type
_entity_poly.pdbx_seq_one_letter_code
_entity_poly.pdbx_strand_id
1 'polypeptide(L)'
;MAYKPPHVRAHRVYQPGKRHMELMPSVSRSSGLDKDGHALKNRAVQEEYRAFIEEKVNEFWKHHPYDANESEADRRNRQEEQENILILFRKLREGLLATDRKDMFALEVYETSLHLAILFHSEKQTTSILSHLFPKLYLTSPGATDTIHTALSTALLSLLHHLVLGYPSQNRYHEHLHSLPRTLLPRDHPAHRWLGQLTRCLRVSNYARLQELTDHSAFEQFFLISISQQADRGAERPSNLALEAMCTLVKGILAKARATAWLIMRNAYREIHCASPPAGTQEVGRAELSPTSQWLARSLALRPLACGGIEVDDIVKVVDEWLSHKCADGEVRRKEGAQGRWIVCKVPVRM
;
A
#
# COMPACT_ATOMS: atom_id res chain seq x y z
N MET A 1 15.28 -20.42 -34.03
CA MET A 1 14.78 -20.31 -32.63
C MET A 1 15.86 -20.83 -31.70
N ALA A 2 16.54 -19.94 -30.97
CA ALA A 2 17.59 -20.32 -30.05
C ALA A 2 16.99 -20.60 -28.67
N TYR A 3 17.17 -21.82 -28.18
CA TYR A 3 16.69 -22.27 -26.87
C TYR A 3 17.54 -21.62 -25.77
N LYS A 4 16.97 -20.69 -25.00
CA LYS A 4 17.60 -20.16 -23.79
C LYS A 4 17.38 -21.17 -22.65
N PRO A 5 18.43 -21.73 -22.03
CA PRO A 5 18.27 -22.66 -20.92
C PRO A 5 17.70 -21.92 -19.69
N PRO A 6 16.94 -22.61 -18.83
CA PRO A 6 16.40 -22.02 -17.61
C PRO A 6 17.54 -21.61 -16.67
N HIS A 7 17.40 -20.44 -16.04
CA HIS A 7 18.27 -19.99 -14.95
C HIS A 7 18.23 -21.01 -13.82
N VAL A 8 19.22 -21.90 -13.77
CA VAL A 8 19.49 -22.73 -12.60
C VAL A 8 19.93 -21.77 -11.50
N ARG A 9 19.06 -21.53 -10.50
CA ARG A 9 19.46 -20.86 -9.25
C ARG A 9 20.64 -21.66 -8.71
N ALA A 10 21.84 -21.09 -8.80
CA ALA A 10 23.03 -21.69 -8.23
C ALA A 10 22.80 -21.80 -6.71
N HIS A 11 22.56 -23.01 -6.22
CA HIS A 11 22.68 -23.30 -4.79
C HIS A 11 24.10 -22.90 -4.38
N ARG A 12 24.22 -21.77 -3.68
CA ARG A 12 25.52 -21.29 -3.18
C ARG A 12 26.08 -22.39 -2.28
N VAL A 13 27.13 -23.03 -2.78
CA VAL A 13 27.93 -24.04 -2.08
C VAL A 13 28.41 -23.43 -0.76
N TYR A 14 28.25 -24.20 0.33
CA TYR A 14 28.71 -23.83 1.66
C TYR A 14 30.19 -23.40 1.63
N GLN A 15 30.46 -22.11 1.85
CA GLN A 15 31.80 -21.62 2.12
C GLN A 15 32.03 -21.63 3.64
N PRO A 16 32.97 -22.44 4.17
CA PRO A 16 33.31 -22.44 5.59
C PRO A 16 33.86 -21.06 5.99
N GLY A 17 33.34 -20.46 7.06
CA GLY A 17 33.85 -19.21 7.64
C GLY A 17 33.10 -17.93 7.27
N LYS A 18 32.17 -17.95 6.31
CA LYS A 18 31.21 -16.85 6.09
C LYS A 18 29.86 -17.24 6.69
N ARG A 19 29.32 -16.40 7.58
CA ARG A 19 27.97 -16.59 8.13
C ARG A 19 26.94 -16.51 7.00
N HIS A 20 26.23 -17.60 6.75
CA HIS A 20 25.16 -17.64 5.74
C HIS A 20 23.89 -17.01 6.32
N MET A 21 23.76 -15.69 6.18
CA MET A 21 22.64 -14.92 6.73
C MET A 21 21.26 -15.45 6.27
N GLU A 22 21.14 -15.95 5.03
CA GLU A 22 19.88 -16.54 4.52
C GLU A 22 19.43 -17.77 5.31
N LEU A 23 20.39 -18.59 5.74
CA LEU A 23 20.15 -19.87 6.42
C LEU A 23 20.03 -19.72 7.94
N MET A 24 20.19 -18.51 8.48
CA MET A 24 20.05 -18.30 9.91
C MET A 24 18.64 -18.69 10.39
N PRO A 25 18.53 -19.58 11.39
CA PRO A 25 17.24 -20.00 11.92
C PRO A 25 16.57 -18.84 12.68
N SER A 26 15.24 -18.83 12.70
CA SER A 26 14.47 -17.97 13.58
C SER A 26 14.69 -18.37 15.04
N VAL A 27 14.76 -17.39 15.95
CA VAL A 27 15.00 -17.65 17.39
C VAL A 27 13.93 -18.56 18.00
N SER A 28 12.69 -18.51 17.50
CA SER A 28 11.59 -19.35 18.00
C SER A 28 11.67 -20.82 17.56
N ARG A 29 12.51 -21.15 16.57
CA ARG A 29 12.65 -22.51 16.03
C ARG A 29 13.96 -23.19 16.41
N SER A 30 14.92 -22.44 16.91
CA SER A 30 16.14 -23.02 17.46
C SER A 30 15.85 -23.54 18.87
N SER A 31 15.73 -24.85 19.02
CA SER A 31 15.53 -25.54 20.31
C SER A 31 16.73 -25.43 21.27
N GLY A 32 17.57 -24.39 21.12
CA GLY A 32 18.82 -24.21 21.87
C GLY A 32 19.96 -25.17 21.51
N LEU A 33 19.73 -26.12 20.60
CA LEU A 33 20.70 -27.16 20.20
C LEU A 33 21.58 -26.75 19.01
N ASP A 34 21.08 -25.90 18.11
CA ASP A 34 21.86 -25.39 16.98
C ASP A 34 22.79 -24.27 17.42
N LYS A 35 24.09 -24.41 17.11
CA LYS A 35 25.14 -23.42 17.45
C LYS A 35 24.82 -22.00 16.93
N ASP A 36 24.11 -21.89 15.81
CA ASP A 36 23.69 -20.62 15.21
C ASP A 36 22.28 -20.18 15.63
N GLY A 37 21.57 -21.01 16.39
CA GLY A 37 20.21 -20.80 16.84
C GLY A 37 19.98 -19.55 17.68
N HIS A 38 21.04 -19.04 18.32
CA HIS A 38 21.00 -17.85 19.15
C HIS A 38 21.80 -16.68 18.57
N ALA A 39 22.29 -16.79 17.33
CA ALA A 39 23.12 -15.76 16.72
C ALA A 39 22.39 -14.40 16.62
N LEU A 40 21.07 -14.40 16.33
CA LEU A 40 20.24 -13.19 16.31
C LEU A 40 19.95 -12.56 17.69
N LYS A 41 20.43 -13.17 18.79
CA LYS A 41 20.44 -12.53 20.12
C LYS A 41 21.64 -11.60 20.30
N ASN A 42 22.65 -11.66 19.43
CA ASN A 42 23.77 -10.75 19.49
C ASN A 42 23.44 -9.46 18.73
N ARG A 43 23.60 -8.30 19.39
CA ARG A 43 23.29 -6.98 18.81
C ARG A 43 24.12 -6.66 17.56
N ALA A 44 25.40 -7.03 17.53
CA ALA A 44 26.25 -6.81 16.35
C ALA A 44 25.74 -7.65 15.15
N VAL A 45 25.31 -8.89 15.42
CA VAL A 45 24.75 -9.77 14.39
C VAL A 45 23.40 -9.23 13.89
N GLN A 46 22.58 -8.64 14.76
CA GLN A 46 21.32 -8.00 14.34
C GLN A 46 21.56 -6.87 13.33
N GLU A 47 22.59 -6.05 13.55
CA GLU A 47 22.96 -4.95 12.66
C GLU A 47 23.55 -5.45 11.33
N GLU A 48 24.45 -6.44 11.37
CA GLU A 48 24.93 -7.15 10.17
C GLU A 48 23.76 -7.75 9.38
N TYR A 49 22.81 -8.37 10.06
CA TYR A 49 21.62 -8.98 9.45
C TYR A 49 20.70 -7.92 8.83
N ARG A 50 20.55 -6.77 9.47
CA ARG A 50 19.77 -5.64 8.94
C ARG A 50 20.39 -5.07 7.66
N ALA A 51 21.72 -4.96 7.60
CA ALA A 51 22.43 -4.56 6.39
C ALA A 51 22.25 -5.58 5.27
N PHE A 52 22.32 -6.87 5.58
CA PHE A 52 22.03 -7.94 4.62
C PHE A 52 20.59 -7.87 4.06
N ILE A 53 19.60 -7.62 4.91
CA ILE A 53 18.21 -7.42 4.46
C ILE A 53 18.10 -6.19 3.57
N GLU A 54 18.78 -5.10 3.91
CA GLU A 54 18.79 -3.87 3.12
C GLU A 54 19.27 -4.11 1.69
N GLU A 55 20.35 -4.88 1.52
CA GLU A 55 20.86 -5.28 0.20
C GLU A 55 19.80 -6.05 -0.59
N LYS A 56 19.10 -7.00 0.04
CA LYS A 56 18.00 -7.75 -0.59
C LYS A 56 16.83 -6.87 -1.00
N VAL A 57 16.46 -5.90 -0.17
CA VAL A 57 15.39 -4.94 -0.49
C VAL A 57 15.80 -4.08 -1.69
N ASN A 58 17.04 -3.61 -1.72
CA ASN A 58 17.55 -2.82 -2.85
C ASN A 58 17.64 -3.65 -4.14
N GLU A 59 18.07 -4.91 -4.04
CA GLU A 59 18.09 -5.86 -5.14
C GLU A 59 16.68 -6.14 -5.68
N PHE A 60 15.70 -6.30 -4.80
CA PHE A 60 14.29 -6.47 -5.17
C PHE A 60 13.75 -5.29 -5.99
N TRP A 61 13.99 -4.06 -5.54
CA TRP A 61 13.53 -2.86 -6.27
C TRP A 61 14.21 -2.69 -7.63
N LYS A 62 15.47 -3.12 -7.77
CA LYS A 62 16.18 -3.16 -9.06
C LYS A 62 15.58 -4.15 -10.04
N HIS A 63 15.20 -5.34 -9.57
CA HIS A 63 14.62 -6.38 -10.43
C HIS A 63 13.16 -6.12 -10.78
N HIS A 64 12.42 -5.41 -9.92
CA HIS A 64 10.98 -5.17 -10.08
C HIS A 64 10.63 -3.66 -10.06
N PRO A 65 10.98 -2.91 -11.13
CA PRO A 65 10.58 -1.52 -11.27
C PRO A 65 9.05 -1.38 -11.40
N TYR A 66 8.49 -0.27 -10.92
CA TYR A 66 7.05 -0.07 -10.74
C TYR A 66 6.19 -0.10 -12.04
N ASP A 67 6.79 -0.01 -13.23
CA ASP A 67 6.09 0.16 -14.51
C ASP A 67 6.31 -0.97 -15.53
N ALA A 68 6.79 -2.13 -15.09
CA ALA A 68 6.95 -3.28 -15.98
C ALA A 68 5.59 -3.96 -16.27
N ASN A 69 5.30 -4.22 -17.55
CA ASN A 69 4.27 -5.17 -17.94
C ASN A 69 4.70 -6.58 -17.50
N GLU A 70 4.32 -6.97 -16.28
CA GLU A 70 4.72 -8.23 -15.67
C GLU A 70 3.92 -9.41 -16.24
N SER A 71 4.62 -10.49 -16.61
CA SER A 71 3.99 -11.78 -16.87
C SER A 71 3.42 -12.37 -15.57
N GLU A 72 2.46 -13.28 -15.68
CA GLU A 72 1.96 -14.07 -14.54
C GLU A 72 3.08 -14.82 -13.79
N ALA A 73 4.10 -15.29 -14.51
CA ALA A 73 5.26 -15.92 -13.91
C ALA A 73 6.12 -14.92 -13.10
N ASP A 74 6.29 -13.71 -13.62
CA ASP A 74 7.05 -12.65 -12.96
C ASP A 74 6.33 -12.16 -11.70
N ARG A 75 5.00 -12.06 -11.76
CA ARG A 75 4.17 -11.73 -10.60
C ARG A 75 4.30 -12.74 -9.46
N ARG A 76 4.35 -14.04 -9.79
CA ARG A 76 4.58 -15.10 -8.80
C ARG A 76 5.98 -15.03 -8.20
N ASN A 77 7.01 -14.86 -9.03
CA ASN A 77 8.38 -14.71 -8.57
C ASN A 77 8.52 -13.49 -7.64
N ARG A 78 7.92 -12.36 -8.03
CA ARG A 78 7.87 -11.13 -7.22
C ARG A 78 7.24 -11.40 -5.86
N GLN A 79 6.11 -12.11 -5.83
CA GLN A 79 5.43 -12.44 -4.57
C GLN A 79 6.29 -13.34 -3.67
N GLU A 80 6.98 -14.34 -4.24
CA GLU A 80 7.91 -15.19 -3.48
C GLU A 80 9.06 -14.37 -2.87
N GLU A 81 9.64 -13.44 -3.62
CA GLU A 81 10.71 -12.56 -3.14
C GLU A 81 10.24 -11.61 -2.04
N GLN A 82 9.03 -11.03 -2.20
CA GLN A 82 8.39 -10.22 -1.17
C GLN A 82 8.19 -11.01 0.14
N GLU A 83 7.66 -12.23 0.05
CA GLU A 83 7.47 -13.10 1.21
C GLU A 83 8.80 -13.47 1.87
N ASN A 84 9.83 -13.75 1.07
CA ASN A 84 11.18 -14.02 1.58
C ASN A 84 11.74 -12.84 2.37
N ILE A 85 11.62 -11.61 1.86
CA ILE A 85 12.04 -10.39 2.56
C ILE A 85 11.30 -10.25 3.90
N LEU A 86 9.98 -10.44 3.92
CA LEU A 86 9.19 -10.35 5.16
C LEU A 86 9.55 -11.44 6.17
N ILE A 87 9.95 -12.64 5.71
CA ILE A 87 10.46 -13.71 6.58
C ILE A 87 11.78 -13.29 7.23
N LEU A 88 12.71 -12.68 6.49
CA LEU A 88 13.97 -12.19 7.06
C LEU A 88 13.70 -11.12 8.13
N PHE A 89 12.84 -10.15 7.84
CA PHE A 89 12.45 -9.15 8.84
C PHE A 89 11.77 -9.77 10.05
N ARG A 90 10.93 -10.80 9.88
CA ARG A 90 10.33 -11.54 11.01
C ARG A 90 11.40 -12.16 11.89
N LYS A 91 12.38 -12.86 11.29
CA LYS A 91 13.51 -13.46 12.04
C LYS A 91 14.25 -12.40 12.85
N LEU A 92 14.53 -11.24 12.24
CA LEU A 92 15.20 -10.14 12.93
C LEU A 92 14.36 -9.61 14.11
N ARG A 93 13.06 -9.37 13.90
CA ARG A 93 12.15 -8.91 14.97
C ARG A 93 12.06 -9.89 16.13
N GLU A 94 12.06 -11.20 15.86
CA GLU A 94 12.12 -12.23 16.91
C GLU A 94 13.44 -12.15 17.70
N GLY A 95 14.57 -11.92 17.03
CA GLY A 95 15.86 -11.68 17.68
C GLY A 95 15.85 -10.45 18.58
N LEU A 96 15.30 -9.33 18.09
CA LEU A 96 15.14 -8.09 18.86
C LEU A 96 14.29 -8.31 20.11
N LEU A 97 13.14 -8.98 19.93
CA LEU A 97 12.24 -9.32 21.01
C LEU A 97 12.90 -10.23 22.05
N ALA A 98 13.67 -11.23 21.62
CA ALA A 98 14.39 -12.14 22.50
C ALA A 98 15.48 -11.44 23.34
N THR A 99 15.97 -10.28 22.88
CA THR A 99 16.95 -9.45 23.60
C THR A 99 16.32 -8.29 24.37
N ASP A 100 14.98 -8.16 24.33
CA ASP A 100 14.22 -7.00 24.82
C ASP A 100 14.82 -5.65 24.38
N ARG A 101 15.35 -5.57 23.15
CA ARG A 101 15.96 -4.35 22.59
C ARG A 101 14.86 -3.37 22.16
N LYS A 102 14.91 -2.13 22.65
CA LYS A 102 13.90 -1.06 22.44
C LYS A 102 14.50 0.28 22.01
N ASP A 103 15.72 0.26 21.49
CA ASP A 103 16.41 1.46 21.02
C ASP A 103 15.89 1.90 19.64
N MET A 104 16.45 3.01 19.13
CA MET A 104 16.11 3.54 17.81
C MET A 104 16.32 2.54 16.67
N PHE A 105 17.31 1.65 16.81
CA PHE A 105 17.53 0.56 15.85
C PHE A 105 16.34 -0.39 15.82
N ALA A 106 15.85 -0.84 16.98
CA ALA A 106 14.67 -1.69 17.04
C ALA A 106 13.46 -0.97 16.43
N LEU A 107 13.26 0.31 16.72
CA LEU A 107 12.16 1.09 16.15
C LEU A 107 12.23 1.13 14.62
N GLU A 108 13.38 1.48 14.04
CA GLU A 108 13.60 1.50 12.58
C GLU A 108 13.27 0.16 11.93
N VAL A 109 13.74 -0.95 12.51
CA VAL A 109 13.50 -2.30 11.98
C VAL A 109 12.00 -2.62 11.93
N TYR A 110 11.26 -2.26 12.99
CA TYR A 110 9.82 -2.51 13.05
C TYR A 110 9.05 -1.60 12.09
N GLU A 111 9.41 -0.32 11.98
CA GLU A 111 8.81 0.63 11.04
C GLU A 111 9.06 0.24 9.58
N THR A 112 10.31 -0.01 9.20
CA THR A 112 10.67 -0.46 7.84
C THR A 112 9.95 -1.75 7.50
N SER A 113 9.90 -2.71 8.42
CA SER A 113 9.14 -3.94 8.17
C SER A 113 7.63 -3.70 8.07
N LEU A 114 7.06 -2.74 8.81
CA LEU A 114 5.64 -2.39 8.71
C LEU A 114 5.33 -1.82 7.33
N HIS A 115 6.15 -0.86 6.86
CA HIS A 115 5.99 -0.25 5.55
C HIS A 115 6.03 -1.30 4.44
N LEU A 116 7.04 -2.17 4.46
CA LEU A 116 7.16 -3.26 3.47
C LEU A 116 6.02 -4.27 3.57
N ALA A 117 5.56 -4.62 4.78
CA ALA A 117 4.42 -5.53 4.93
C ALA A 117 3.12 -4.94 4.33
N ILE A 118 2.91 -3.63 4.46
CA ILE A 118 1.80 -2.92 3.82
C ILE A 118 1.97 -2.90 2.30
N LEU A 119 3.15 -2.53 1.80
CA LEU A 119 3.45 -2.46 0.35
C LEU A 119 3.30 -3.82 -0.33
N PHE A 120 3.66 -4.90 0.36
CA PHE A 120 3.54 -6.27 -0.14
C PHE A 120 2.18 -6.90 0.20
N HIS A 121 1.22 -6.12 0.68
CA HIS A 121 -0.14 -6.55 0.99
C HIS A 121 -0.22 -7.75 1.98
N SER A 122 0.75 -7.87 2.89
CA SER A 122 0.81 -8.96 3.87
C SER A 122 0.06 -8.61 5.16
N GLU A 123 -1.28 -8.67 5.11
CA GLU A 123 -2.16 -8.26 6.23
C GLU A 123 -1.83 -8.94 7.57
N LYS A 124 -1.46 -10.22 7.53
CA LYS A 124 -1.07 -11.01 8.71
C LYS A 124 0.20 -10.46 9.36
N GLN A 125 1.21 -10.13 8.55
CA GLN A 125 2.46 -9.56 9.03
C GLN A 125 2.23 -8.14 9.55
N THR A 126 1.47 -7.31 8.81
CA THR A 126 1.12 -5.94 9.24
C THR A 126 0.48 -5.96 10.63
N THR A 127 -0.54 -6.79 10.83
CA THR A 127 -1.22 -6.90 12.13
C THR A 127 -0.29 -7.38 13.25
N SER A 128 0.54 -8.39 12.97
CA SER A 128 1.53 -8.89 13.93
C SER A 128 2.55 -7.81 14.32
N ILE A 129 3.06 -7.05 13.36
CA ILE A 129 4.02 -5.96 13.61
C ILE A 129 3.39 -4.87 14.48
N LEU A 130 2.19 -4.40 14.12
CA LEU A 130 1.47 -3.35 14.86
C LEU A 130 1.21 -3.72 16.33
N SER A 131 0.91 -4.99 16.61
CA SER A 131 0.67 -5.48 17.98
C SER A 131 1.88 -5.39 18.91
N HIS A 132 3.09 -5.34 18.35
CA HIS A 132 4.33 -5.15 19.11
C HIS A 132 4.75 -3.68 19.14
N LEU A 133 4.57 -2.98 18.02
CA LEU A 133 5.08 -1.62 17.81
C LEU A 133 4.45 -0.61 18.78
N PHE A 134 3.11 -0.60 18.95
CA PHE A 134 2.48 0.32 19.91
C PHE A 134 2.82 -0.03 21.36
N PRO A 135 2.45 -1.22 21.90
CA PRO A 135 2.54 -1.43 23.33
C PRO A 135 3.97 -1.46 23.86
N LYS A 136 4.96 -1.86 23.05
CA LYS A 136 6.34 -2.14 23.50
C LYS A 136 7.40 -1.15 23.04
N LEU A 137 7.17 -0.41 21.95
CA LEU A 137 8.17 0.52 21.43
C LEU A 137 7.72 1.96 21.62
N TYR A 138 6.47 2.30 21.28
CA TYR A 138 5.98 3.67 21.47
C TYR A 138 5.48 3.99 22.87
N LEU A 139 4.81 3.06 23.56
CA LEU A 139 4.23 3.36 24.88
C LEU A 139 5.24 3.27 26.03
N THR A 140 6.28 2.45 25.89
CA THR A 140 7.25 2.16 26.95
C THR A 140 8.60 2.85 26.78
N SER A 141 8.82 3.60 25.69
CA SER A 141 10.07 4.33 25.46
C SER A 141 9.90 5.82 25.79
N PRO A 142 10.28 6.27 27.00
CA PRO A 142 10.21 7.68 27.35
C PRO A 142 11.40 8.44 26.73
N GLY A 143 11.12 9.43 25.87
CA GLY A 143 12.00 10.60 25.80
C GLY A 143 12.70 10.96 24.49
N ALA A 144 12.21 10.59 23.30
CA ALA A 144 12.76 11.14 22.05
C ALA A 144 11.72 12.01 21.34
N THR A 145 11.92 13.32 21.32
CA THR A 145 11.06 14.26 20.56
C THR A 145 10.97 13.91 19.07
N ASP A 146 12.02 13.31 18.51
CA ASP A 146 12.06 12.83 17.11
C ASP A 146 11.13 11.63 16.86
N THR A 147 10.82 10.83 17.90
CA THR A 147 9.88 9.70 17.77
C THR A 147 8.44 10.15 17.61
N ILE A 148 8.11 11.41 17.88
CA ILE A 148 6.72 11.90 17.78
C ILE A 148 6.27 11.89 16.30
N HIS A 149 7.17 12.24 15.37
CA HIS A 149 6.83 12.30 13.95
C HIS A 149 6.71 10.90 13.31
N THR A 150 7.62 9.97 13.64
CA THR A 150 7.51 8.59 13.15
C THR A 150 6.35 7.84 13.82
N ALA A 151 6.01 8.19 15.05
CA ALA A 151 4.84 7.64 15.73
C ALA A 151 3.54 8.13 15.10
N LEU A 152 3.46 9.39 14.65
CA LEU A 152 2.30 9.89 13.92
C LEU A 152 2.08 9.11 12.63
N SER A 153 3.11 8.96 11.78
CA SER A 153 2.98 8.22 10.52
C SER A 153 2.56 6.76 10.78
N THR A 154 3.18 6.11 11.76
CA THR A 154 2.82 4.75 12.17
C THR A 154 1.38 4.66 12.72
N ALA A 155 0.93 5.64 13.51
CA ALA A 155 -0.44 5.73 13.98
C ALA A 155 -1.44 5.83 12.82
N LEU A 156 -1.17 6.70 11.84
CA LEU A 156 -2.01 6.83 10.65
C LEU A 156 -2.08 5.53 9.85
N LEU A 157 -0.93 4.90 9.56
CA LEU A 157 -0.88 3.62 8.86
C LEU A 157 -1.66 2.54 9.61
N SER A 158 -1.51 2.47 10.93
CA SER A 158 -2.22 1.49 11.75
C SER A 158 -3.73 1.70 11.70
N LEU A 159 -4.20 2.93 11.76
CA LEU A 159 -5.62 3.27 11.75
C LEU A 159 -6.24 2.95 10.39
N LEU A 160 -5.56 3.31 9.30
CA LEU A 160 -6.02 2.98 7.95
C LEU A 160 -6.01 1.49 7.67
N HIS A 161 -5.03 0.75 8.18
CA HIS A 161 -5.01 -0.72 8.09
C HIS A 161 -6.26 -1.33 8.73
N HIS A 162 -6.63 -0.88 9.94
CA HIS A 162 -7.86 -1.35 10.59
C HIS A 162 -9.13 -0.91 9.85
N LEU A 163 -9.12 0.23 9.18
CA LEU A 163 -10.22 0.71 8.34
C LEU A 163 -10.37 -0.15 7.07
N VAL A 164 -9.26 -0.51 6.41
CA VAL A 164 -9.25 -1.43 5.28
C VAL A 164 -9.77 -2.80 5.70
N LEU A 165 -9.24 -3.38 6.78
CA LEU A 165 -9.64 -4.71 7.26
C LEU A 165 -11.10 -4.76 7.70
N GLY A 166 -11.59 -3.72 8.37
CA GLY A 166 -12.95 -3.66 8.92
C GLY A 166 -14.04 -3.31 7.92
N TYR A 167 -13.69 -2.76 6.75
CA TYR A 167 -14.66 -2.23 5.79
C TYR A 167 -15.77 -3.24 5.43
N PRO A 168 -17.06 -2.85 5.45
CA PRO A 168 -17.57 -1.48 5.60
C PRO A 168 -17.70 -0.99 7.04
N SER A 169 -17.54 -1.86 8.04
CA SER A 169 -17.60 -1.48 9.44
C SER A 169 -16.40 -0.62 9.85
N GLN A 170 -16.65 0.36 10.73
CA GLN A 170 -15.61 1.24 11.28
C GLN A 170 -15.30 0.91 12.75
N ASN A 171 -15.87 -0.17 13.30
CA ASN A 171 -15.76 -0.49 14.74
C ASN A 171 -14.30 -0.71 15.15
N ARG A 172 -13.57 -1.57 14.43
CA ARG A 172 -12.14 -1.84 14.71
C ARG A 172 -11.28 -0.59 14.63
N TYR A 173 -11.56 0.30 13.67
CA TYR A 173 -10.89 1.59 13.56
C TYR A 173 -11.13 2.44 14.81
N HIS A 174 -12.38 2.55 15.26
CA HIS A 174 -12.73 3.36 16.43
C HIS A 174 -12.18 2.76 17.74
N GLU A 175 -12.29 1.44 17.92
CA GLU A 175 -11.67 0.72 19.04
C GLU A 175 -10.17 0.99 19.11
N HIS A 176 -9.47 0.85 17.98
CA HIS A 176 -8.03 1.13 17.91
C HIS A 176 -7.72 2.62 18.19
N LEU A 177 -8.46 3.55 17.58
CA LEU A 177 -8.32 4.99 17.80
C LEU A 177 -8.48 5.37 19.28
N HIS A 178 -9.42 4.75 19.99
CA HIS A 178 -9.64 4.98 21.42
C HIS A 178 -8.53 4.38 22.29
N SER A 179 -7.87 3.31 21.83
CA SER A 179 -6.74 2.70 22.54
C SER A 179 -5.42 3.48 22.38
N LEU A 180 -5.30 4.29 21.33
CA LEU A 180 -4.08 5.07 21.07
C LEU A 180 -3.96 6.26 22.03
N PRO A 181 -2.76 6.52 22.59
CA PRO A 181 -2.53 7.73 23.37
C PRO A 181 -2.72 8.98 22.51
N ARG A 182 -3.29 10.01 23.12
CA ARG A 182 -3.49 11.32 22.48
C ARG A 182 -2.18 12.02 22.09
N THR A 183 -1.06 11.59 22.66
CA THR A 183 0.28 12.10 22.32
C THR A 183 0.72 11.66 20.91
N LEU A 184 0.28 10.49 20.44
CA LEU A 184 0.65 9.97 19.11
C LEU A 184 -0.19 10.59 17.99
N LEU A 185 -1.43 10.95 18.30
CA LEU A 185 -2.35 11.60 17.36
C LEU A 185 -3.18 12.66 18.10
N PRO A 186 -2.64 13.89 18.27
CA PRO A 186 -3.37 14.97 18.92
C PRO A 186 -4.65 15.32 18.16
N ARG A 187 -5.72 15.64 18.89
CA ARG A 187 -7.05 15.90 18.29
C ARG A 187 -7.07 17.13 17.36
N ASP A 188 -6.25 18.11 17.68
CA ASP A 188 -6.14 19.36 16.92
C ASP A 188 -5.24 19.21 15.68
N HIS A 189 -4.51 18.10 15.59
CA HIS A 189 -3.62 17.83 14.46
C HIS A 189 -4.43 17.67 13.15
N PRO A 190 -3.99 18.25 12.02
CA PRO A 190 -4.70 18.14 10.74
C PRO A 190 -4.92 16.68 10.30
N ALA A 191 -4.00 15.77 10.60
CA ALA A 191 -4.16 14.36 10.29
C ALA A 191 -5.34 13.68 11.03
N HIS A 192 -5.60 14.07 12.28
CA HIS A 192 -6.76 13.57 13.03
C HIS A 192 -8.08 14.06 12.40
N ARG A 193 -8.13 15.35 12.02
CA ARG A 193 -9.28 15.93 11.31
C ARG A 193 -9.50 15.27 9.94
N TRP A 194 -8.43 15.04 9.20
CA TRP A 194 -8.46 14.34 7.91
C TRP A 194 -9.04 12.92 8.06
N LEU A 195 -8.56 12.13 9.04
CA LEU A 195 -9.10 10.80 9.32
C LEU A 195 -10.59 10.83 9.71
N GLY A 196 -11.00 11.82 10.52
CA GLY A 196 -12.41 12.00 10.87
C GLY A 196 -13.29 12.31 9.66
N GLN A 197 -12.80 13.14 8.73
CA GLN A 197 -13.49 13.43 7.46
C GLN A 197 -13.54 12.20 6.55
N LEU A 198 -12.43 11.45 6.45
CA LEU A 198 -12.33 10.23 5.65
C LEU A 198 -13.35 9.18 6.11
N THR A 199 -13.37 8.86 7.40
CA THR A 199 -14.29 7.88 7.99
C THR A 199 -15.74 8.33 7.89
N ARG A 200 -16.02 9.63 8.11
CA ARG A 200 -17.36 10.19 7.86
C ARG A 200 -17.79 9.98 6.42
N CYS A 201 -16.94 10.28 5.44
CA CYS A 201 -17.27 10.13 4.01
C CYS A 201 -17.57 8.67 3.64
N LEU A 202 -16.81 7.71 4.17
CA LEU A 202 -17.07 6.29 3.97
C LEU A 202 -18.43 5.86 4.55
N ARG A 203 -18.81 6.41 5.71
CA ARG A 203 -20.07 6.06 6.40
C ARG A 203 -21.30 6.62 5.68
N VAL A 204 -21.20 7.85 5.17
CA VAL A 204 -22.29 8.50 4.41
C VAL A 204 -22.22 8.20 2.91
N SER A 205 -21.30 7.32 2.48
CA SER A 205 -21.08 6.98 1.08
C SER A 205 -20.85 8.20 0.16
N ASN A 206 -20.21 9.25 0.67
CA ASN A 206 -19.85 10.43 -0.13
C ASN A 206 -18.53 10.20 -0.88
N TYR A 207 -18.60 9.43 -1.96
CA TYR A 207 -17.43 9.02 -2.73
C TYR A 207 -16.76 10.17 -3.50
N ALA A 208 -17.51 11.20 -3.88
CA ALA A 208 -16.93 12.39 -4.52
C ALA A 208 -15.98 13.12 -3.56
N ARG A 209 -16.42 13.36 -2.31
CA ARG A 209 -15.55 13.95 -1.29
C ARG A 209 -14.44 12.99 -0.85
N LEU A 210 -14.72 11.68 -0.85
CA LEU A 210 -13.70 10.67 -0.58
C LEU A 210 -12.52 10.83 -1.54
N GLN A 211 -12.77 10.94 -2.85
CA GLN A 211 -11.71 11.12 -3.84
C GLN A 211 -10.81 12.32 -3.55
N GLU A 212 -11.40 13.47 -3.19
CA GLU A 212 -10.65 14.68 -2.84
C GLU A 212 -9.77 14.48 -1.58
N LEU A 213 -10.30 13.79 -0.56
CA LEU A 213 -9.57 13.50 0.67
C LEU A 213 -8.47 12.47 0.48
N THR A 214 -8.63 11.58 -0.50
CA THR A 214 -7.64 10.55 -0.82
C THR A 214 -6.63 10.99 -1.86
N ASP A 215 -6.69 12.23 -2.34
CA ASP A 215 -5.65 12.76 -3.22
C ASP A 215 -4.29 12.79 -2.50
N HIS A 216 -3.20 12.55 -3.24
CA HIS A 216 -1.86 12.46 -2.67
C HIS A 216 -1.51 13.70 -1.83
N SER A 217 -1.80 14.88 -2.39
CA SER A 217 -1.56 16.19 -1.78
C SER A 217 -2.27 16.38 -0.43
N ALA A 218 -3.40 15.68 -0.19
CA ALA A 218 -4.21 15.85 1.00
C ALA A 218 -3.53 15.28 2.27
N PHE A 219 -2.69 14.27 2.12
CA PHE A 219 -2.03 13.59 3.25
C PHE A 219 -0.50 13.55 3.17
N GLU A 220 0.10 13.88 2.03
CA GLU A 220 1.56 13.92 1.85
C GLU A 220 2.27 14.75 2.93
N GLN A 221 1.70 15.91 3.28
CA GLN A 221 2.23 16.80 4.33
C GLN A 221 2.43 16.13 5.70
N PHE A 222 1.73 15.02 5.99
CA PHE A 222 1.91 14.28 7.24
C PHE A 222 3.22 13.47 7.27
N PHE A 223 3.91 13.36 6.14
CA PHE A 223 5.12 12.55 5.95
C PHE A 223 6.35 13.37 5.50
N LEU A 224 6.19 14.65 5.13
CA LEU A 224 7.27 15.49 4.57
C LEU A 224 8.40 15.83 5.56
N ILE A 225 8.15 15.83 6.86
CA ILE A 225 9.15 16.20 7.87
C ILE A 225 10.30 15.17 7.95
N SER A 226 10.06 13.92 7.50
CA SER A 226 11.06 12.84 7.57
C SER A 226 12.14 12.89 6.47
N ILE A 227 12.00 13.77 5.47
CA ILE A 227 12.76 13.70 4.21
C ILE A 227 14.11 14.45 4.28
N SER A 228 14.33 15.28 5.30
CA SER A 228 15.50 16.17 5.39
C SER A 228 16.86 15.46 5.53
N GLN A 229 16.91 14.12 5.68
CA GLN A 229 18.14 13.37 5.94
C GLN A 229 18.52 12.33 4.86
N GLN A 230 17.77 12.18 3.76
CA GLN A 230 18.01 11.11 2.77
C GLN A 230 18.30 11.57 1.33
N ALA A 231 18.68 12.84 1.15
CA ALA A 231 19.03 13.39 -0.16
C ALA A 231 20.42 12.95 -0.65
N ASP A 232 20.63 11.65 -0.97
CA ASP A 232 21.70 11.24 -1.91
C ASP A 232 21.66 9.77 -2.41
N ARG A 233 20.49 9.15 -2.62
CA ARG A 233 20.45 7.77 -3.18
C ARG A 233 19.54 7.70 -4.40
N GLY A 234 20.11 7.20 -5.49
CA GLY A 234 19.55 7.19 -6.84
C GLY A 234 18.14 6.62 -7.02
N ALA A 235 17.57 6.93 -8.18
CA ALA A 235 16.17 6.91 -8.56
C ALA A 235 15.42 5.55 -8.59
N GLU A 236 15.87 4.52 -7.87
CA GLU A 236 15.28 3.17 -7.96
C GLU A 236 14.41 2.76 -6.76
N ARG A 237 14.57 3.41 -5.60
CA ARG A 237 13.75 3.14 -4.39
C ARG A 237 12.76 4.27 -4.16
N PRO A 238 11.51 3.98 -3.74
CA PRO A 238 10.61 5.04 -3.33
C PRO A 238 11.23 5.87 -2.21
N SER A 239 11.28 7.19 -2.42
CA SER A 239 11.97 8.14 -1.55
C SER A 239 11.37 8.20 -0.14
N ASN A 240 10.12 7.73 0.04
CA ASN A 240 9.44 7.68 1.32
C ASN A 240 8.56 6.42 1.44
N LEU A 241 9.10 5.37 2.06
CA LEU A 241 8.37 4.11 2.25
C LEU A 241 7.07 4.27 3.06
N ALA A 242 7.03 5.19 4.02
CA ALA A 242 5.84 5.41 4.85
C ALA A 242 4.72 6.04 4.02
N LEU A 243 5.05 7.00 3.15
CA LEU A 243 4.11 7.62 2.23
C LEU A 243 3.60 6.61 1.19
N GLU A 244 4.46 5.76 0.65
CA GLU A 244 4.02 4.71 -0.28
C GLU A 244 3.11 3.68 0.39
N ALA A 245 3.43 3.30 1.63
CA ALA A 245 2.58 2.42 2.43
C ALA A 245 1.20 3.08 2.68
N MET A 246 1.18 4.39 2.94
CA MET A 246 -0.03 5.18 3.08
C MET A 246 -0.86 5.17 1.79
N CYS A 247 -0.25 5.48 0.65
CA CYS A 247 -0.86 5.39 -0.67
C CYS A 247 -1.46 4.01 -0.94
N THR A 248 -0.75 2.95 -0.53
CA THR A 248 -1.21 1.57 -0.68
C THR A 248 -2.45 1.27 0.14
N LEU A 249 -2.51 1.71 1.40
CA LEU A 249 -3.70 1.57 2.24
C LEU A 249 -4.88 2.40 1.70
N VAL A 250 -4.62 3.63 1.26
CA VAL A 250 -5.63 4.49 0.64
C VAL A 250 -6.19 3.85 -0.63
N LYS A 251 -5.35 3.28 -1.52
CA LYS A 251 -5.80 2.48 -2.67
C LYS A 251 -6.69 1.32 -2.24
N GLY A 252 -6.34 0.63 -1.15
CA GLY A 252 -7.15 -0.45 -0.58
C GLY A 252 -8.54 0.01 -0.14
N ILE A 253 -8.63 1.16 0.54
CA ILE A 253 -9.92 1.79 0.93
C ILE A 253 -10.72 2.16 -0.31
N LEU A 254 -10.09 2.83 -1.27
CA LEU A 254 -10.72 3.28 -2.51
C LEU A 254 -11.24 2.09 -3.33
N ALA A 255 -10.51 0.99 -3.42
CA ALA A 255 -10.97 -0.22 -4.11
C ALA A 255 -12.26 -0.78 -3.49
N LYS A 256 -12.33 -0.87 -2.15
CA LYS A 256 -13.54 -1.36 -1.45
C LYS A 256 -14.71 -0.38 -1.54
N ALA A 257 -14.43 0.92 -1.40
CA ALA A 257 -15.42 1.98 -1.56
C ALA A 257 -15.98 2.00 -2.99
N ARG A 258 -15.12 1.90 -4.01
CA ARG A 258 -15.48 1.82 -5.42
C ARG A 258 -16.35 0.60 -5.72
N ALA A 259 -16.01 -0.58 -5.18
CA ALA A 259 -16.84 -1.77 -5.35
C ALA A 259 -18.27 -1.56 -4.80
N THR A 260 -18.38 -0.88 -3.66
CA THR A 260 -19.68 -0.54 -3.05
C THR A 260 -20.44 0.50 -3.86
N ALA A 261 -19.77 1.59 -4.25
CA ALA A 261 -20.33 2.65 -5.09
C ALA A 261 -20.84 2.08 -6.42
N TRP A 262 -20.06 1.20 -7.03
CA TRP A 262 -20.42 0.55 -8.27
C TRP A 262 -21.65 -0.35 -8.14
N LEU A 263 -21.73 -1.14 -7.07
CA LEU A 263 -22.92 -1.94 -6.79
C LEU A 263 -24.18 -1.07 -6.68
N ILE A 264 -24.10 0.09 -6.01
CA ILE A 264 -25.19 1.05 -5.90
C ILE A 264 -25.58 1.58 -7.28
N MET A 265 -24.60 2.03 -8.07
CA MET A 265 -24.82 2.53 -9.43
C MET A 265 -25.47 1.49 -10.33
N ARG A 266 -25.02 0.23 -10.26
CA ARG A 266 -25.59 -0.87 -11.05
C ARG A 266 -27.06 -1.11 -10.77
N ASN A 267 -27.48 -0.89 -9.52
CA ASN A 267 -28.87 -1.05 -9.11
C ASN A 267 -29.73 0.15 -9.52
N ALA A 268 -29.15 1.35 -9.55
CA ALA A 268 -29.84 2.60 -9.85
C ALA A 268 -29.98 2.90 -11.35
N TYR A 269 -28.99 2.53 -12.16
CA TYR A 269 -28.91 2.92 -13.57
C TYR A 269 -28.97 1.70 -14.50
N ARG A 270 -29.69 1.84 -15.62
CA ARG A 270 -29.75 0.82 -16.69
C ARG A 270 -28.77 1.10 -17.82
N GLU A 271 -28.47 2.37 -18.08
CA GLU A 271 -27.56 2.81 -19.13
C GLU A 271 -26.67 3.94 -18.61
N ILE A 272 -25.44 4.03 -19.12
CA ILE A 272 -24.46 5.07 -18.83
C ILE A 272 -24.00 5.67 -20.16
N HIS A 273 -24.04 7.01 -20.25
CA HIS A 273 -23.75 7.76 -21.47
C HIS A 273 -22.50 8.61 -21.29
N CYS A 274 -21.36 8.12 -21.77
CA CYS A 274 -20.04 8.74 -21.67
C CYS A 274 -19.59 9.43 -22.97
N ALA A 275 -20.49 9.59 -23.95
CA ALA A 275 -20.15 10.18 -25.24
C ALA A 275 -19.68 11.64 -25.08
N SER A 276 -18.63 11.98 -25.81
CA SER A 276 -18.20 13.37 -26.03
C SER A 276 -19.22 14.05 -26.96
N PRO A 277 -19.56 15.34 -26.76
CA PRO A 277 -20.42 16.05 -27.68
C PRO A 277 -19.87 15.97 -29.12
N PRO A 278 -20.75 15.89 -30.14
CA PRO A 278 -20.34 15.74 -31.53
C PRO A 278 -19.42 16.90 -31.95
N ALA A 279 -18.34 16.56 -32.67
CA ALA A 279 -17.24 17.46 -33.05
C ALA A 279 -17.65 18.70 -33.90
N GLY A 280 -18.94 18.91 -34.19
CA GLY A 280 -19.44 20.02 -35.00
C GLY A 280 -19.73 21.32 -34.24
N THR A 281 -19.55 21.36 -32.92
CA THR A 281 -19.88 22.55 -32.09
C THR A 281 -18.73 23.05 -31.21
N GLN A 282 -17.55 22.46 -31.30
CA GLN A 282 -16.41 22.89 -30.47
C GLN A 282 -15.71 24.10 -31.10
N GLU A 283 -15.83 25.25 -30.43
CA GLU A 283 -14.87 26.33 -30.58
C GLU A 283 -13.46 25.79 -30.35
N VAL A 284 -12.55 26.11 -31.27
CA VAL A 284 -11.18 25.64 -31.31
C VAL A 284 -10.46 26.04 -30.02
N GLY A 285 -10.29 25.10 -29.07
CA GLY A 285 -9.39 25.31 -27.93
C GLY A 285 -9.63 24.49 -26.66
N ARG A 286 -10.83 23.92 -26.42
CA ARG A 286 -11.07 23.05 -25.24
C ARG A 286 -12.05 21.93 -25.58
N ALA A 287 -11.57 20.69 -25.55
CA ALA A 287 -12.45 19.53 -25.56
C ALA A 287 -13.29 19.53 -24.28
N GLU A 288 -14.59 19.86 -24.40
CA GLU A 288 -15.50 19.76 -23.26
C GLU A 288 -15.70 18.29 -22.88
N LEU A 289 -15.27 17.95 -21.67
CA LEU A 289 -15.44 16.64 -21.07
C LEU A 289 -16.92 16.26 -20.98
N SER A 290 -17.23 15.00 -21.30
CA SER A 290 -18.55 14.44 -21.01
C SER A 290 -18.85 14.58 -19.51
N PRO A 291 -19.91 15.30 -19.11
CA PRO A 291 -20.24 15.52 -17.70
C PRO A 291 -20.46 14.20 -16.95
N THR A 292 -20.96 13.17 -17.65
CA THR A 292 -21.13 11.82 -17.11
C THR A 292 -19.79 11.16 -16.81
N SER A 293 -18.80 11.28 -17.68
CA SER A 293 -17.47 10.67 -17.45
C SER A 293 -16.77 11.30 -16.26
N GLN A 294 -16.85 12.63 -16.11
CA GLN A 294 -16.36 13.32 -14.91
C GLN A 294 -17.08 12.86 -13.64
N TRP A 295 -18.41 12.79 -13.70
CA TRP A 295 -19.23 12.33 -12.58
C TRP A 295 -18.89 10.90 -12.19
N LEU A 296 -18.70 10.01 -13.15
CA LEU A 296 -18.37 8.60 -12.93
C LEU A 296 -16.97 8.46 -12.34
N ALA A 297 -15.98 9.14 -12.92
CA ALA A 297 -14.61 9.16 -12.40
C ALA A 297 -14.57 9.62 -10.94
N ARG A 298 -15.29 10.71 -10.62
CA ARG A 298 -15.42 11.26 -9.27
C ARG A 298 -16.12 10.30 -8.30
N SER A 299 -17.23 9.72 -8.72
CA SER A 299 -18.08 8.91 -7.85
C SER A 299 -17.50 7.52 -7.59
N LEU A 300 -16.65 7.03 -8.49
CA LEU A 300 -15.96 5.75 -8.36
C LEU A 300 -14.50 5.90 -7.89
N ALA A 301 -14.06 7.12 -7.57
CA ALA A 301 -12.69 7.41 -7.18
C ALA A 301 -11.66 6.79 -8.16
N LEU A 302 -11.85 7.01 -9.47
CA LEU A 302 -11.03 6.39 -10.51
C LEU A 302 -9.69 7.10 -10.72
N ARG A 303 -9.54 8.33 -10.23
CA ARG A 303 -8.31 9.10 -10.37
C ARG A 303 -7.12 8.36 -9.70
N PRO A 304 -6.04 8.04 -10.45
CA PRO A 304 -4.78 7.60 -9.88
C PRO A 304 -4.29 8.50 -8.75
N LEU A 305 -3.63 7.91 -7.74
CA LEU A 305 -2.97 8.64 -6.65
C LEU A 305 -1.61 9.25 -7.06
N ALA A 306 -1.29 9.29 -8.35
CA ALA A 306 0.02 9.72 -8.82
C ALA A 306 0.26 11.21 -8.51
N CYS A 307 1.52 11.54 -8.19
CA CYS A 307 1.95 12.91 -7.93
C CYS A 307 2.07 13.63 -9.27
N GLY A 308 1.00 14.27 -9.69
CA GLY A 308 0.91 14.96 -10.98
C GLY A 308 -0.55 15.11 -11.36
N GLY A 309 -1.00 16.35 -11.55
CA GLY A 309 -2.37 16.62 -11.96
C GLY A 309 -2.71 15.81 -13.22
N ILE A 310 -3.80 15.05 -13.15
CA ILE A 310 -4.27 14.26 -14.28
C ILE A 310 -4.83 15.21 -15.34
N GLU A 311 -4.33 15.11 -16.57
CA GLU A 311 -4.87 15.89 -17.66
C GLU A 311 -6.32 15.48 -17.96
N VAL A 312 -7.06 16.38 -18.57
CA VAL A 312 -8.48 16.17 -18.88
C VAL A 312 -8.70 14.90 -19.72
N ASP A 313 -7.86 14.67 -20.71
CA ASP A 313 -7.98 13.53 -21.64
C ASP A 313 -7.73 12.18 -20.94
N ASP A 314 -6.90 12.16 -19.90
CA ASP A 314 -6.63 10.97 -19.11
C ASP A 314 -7.87 10.49 -18.35
N ILE A 315 -8.78 11.39 -17.94
CA ILE A 315 -9.99 11.00 -17.20
C ILE A 315 -10.92 10.18 -18.09
N VAL A 316 -11.12 10.57 -19.35
CA VAL A 316 -11.97 9.83 -20.29
C VAL A 316 -11.39 8.45 -20.55
N LYS A 317 -10.07 8.38 -20.76
CA LYS A 317 -9.35 7.13 -20.96
C LYS A 317 -9.48 6.20 -19.77
N VAL A 318 -9.24 6.69 -18.55
CA VAL A 318 -9.38 5.91 -17.31
C VAL A 318 -10.80 5.38 -17.13
N VAL A 319 -11.83 6.18 -17.45
CA VAL A 319 -13.23 5.73 -17.38
C VAL A 319 -13.52 4.64 -18.43
N ASP A 320 -13.07 4.81 -19.67
CA ASP A 320 -13.29 3.83 -20.74
C ASP A 320 -12.55 2.51 -20.47
N GLU A 321 -11.31 2.56 -19.98
CA GLU A 321 -10.53 1.40 -19.56
C GLU A 321 -11.23 0.66 -18.42
N TRP A 322 -11.70 1.40 -17.41
CA TRP A 322 -12.40 0.81 -16.27
C TRP A 322 -13.73 0.16 -16.69
N LEU A 323 -14.52 0.81 -17.55
CA LEU A 323 -15.76 0.24 -18.09
C LEU A 323 -15.49 -0.97 -19.00
N SER A 324 -14.40 -0.95 -19.74
CA SER A 324 -13.98 -2.10 -20.56
C SER A 324 -13.59 -3.29 -19.70
N HIS A 325 -12.91 -3.09 -18.58
CA HIS A 325 -12.65 -4.14 -17.60
C HIS A 325 -13.96 -4.70 -17.02
N LYS A 326 -14.91 -3.82 -16.66
CA LYS A 326 -16.24 -4.22 -16.18
C LYS A 326 -17.07 -4.93 -17.25
N CYS A 327 -16.79 -4.67 -18.52
CA CYS A 327 -17.39 -5.39 -19.65
C CYS A 327 -16.88 -6.82 -19.72
N ALA A 328 -15.57 -7.04 -19.50
CA ALA A 328 -15.00 -8.37 -19.40
C ALA A 328 -15.55 -9.16 -18.20
N ASP A 329 -15.90 -8.47 -17.10
CA ASP A 329 -16.59 -9.06 -15.94
C ASP A 329 -18.07 -9.39 -16.20
N GLY A 330 -18.62 -9.01 -17.37
CA GLY A 330 -20.04 -9.19 -17.71
C GLY A 330 -21.00 -8.25 -16.97
N GLU A 331 -20.48 -7.20 -16.33
CA GLU A 331 -21.27 -6.25 -15.54
C GLU A 331 -21.81 -5.08 -16.38
N VAL A 332 -21.18 -4.77 -17.50
CA VAL A 332 -21.65 -3.82 -18.52
C VAL A 332 -21.46 -4.40 -19.92
N ARG A 333 -22.17 -3.85 -20.90
CA ARG A 333 -21.96 -4.15 -22.33
C ARG A 333 -22.04 -2.88 -23.17
N ARG A 334 -21.26 -2.79 -24.25
CA ARG A 334 -21.37 -1.69 -25.20
C ARG A 334 -22.70 -1.79 -25.96
N LYS A 335 -23.38 -0.65 -26.15
CA LYS A 335 -24.63 -0.60 -26.91
C LYS A 335 -24.32 -0.60 -28.41
N GLU A 336 -24.89 -1.56 -29.13
CA GLU A 336 -24.74 -1.65 -30.58
C GLU A 336 -25.22 -0.36 -31.26
N GLY A 337 -24.42 0.16 -32.20
CA GLY A 337 -24.75 1.36 -32.97
C GLY A 337 -24.61 2.69 -32.22
N ALA A 338 -24.11 2.73 -30.97
CA ALA A 338 -23.92 3.98 -30.23
C ALA A 338 -22.57 4.04 -29.49
N GLN A 339 -21.62 4.83 -30.02
CA GLN A 339 -20.36 5.09 -29.34
C GLN A 339 -20.58 5.77 -27.98
N GLY A 340 -19.80 5.35 -26.98
CA GLY A 340 -19.84 5.90 -25.62
C GLY A 340 -21.09 5.56 -24.80
N ARG A 341 -21.96 4.64 -25.28
CA ARG A 341 -23.12 4.16 -24.51
C ARG A 341 -22.90 2.75 -23.97
N TRP A 342 -23.12 2.60 -22.68
CA TRP A 342 -22.94 1.36 -21.94
C TRP A 342 -24.27 0.92 -21.32
N ILE A 343 -24.63 -0.34 -21.47
CA ILE A 343 -25.79 -0.94 -20.82
C ILE A 343 -25.30 -1.68 -19.58
N VAL A 344 -25.94 -1.44 -18.45
CA VAL A 344 -25.61 -2.05 -17.16
C VAL A 344 -26.34 -3.39 -17.02
N CYS A 345 -25.59 -4.45 -16.74
CA CYS A 345 -26.12 -5.80 -16.54
C CYS A 345 -26.42 -6.05 -15.05
N LYS A 346 -27.69 -6.27 -14.70
CA LYS A 346 -28.09 -6.59 -13.32
C LYS A 346 -27.62 -7.97 -12.89
N VAL A 347 -27.71 -8.95 -13.79
CA VAL A 347 -27.15 -10.29 -13.61
C VAL A 347 -25.86 -10.33 -14.43
N PRO A 348 -24.69 -10.67 -13.84
CA PRO A 348 -23.47 -10.83 -14.60
C PRO A 348 -23.68 -11.91 -15.66
N VAL A 349 -23.59 -11.54 -16.93
CA VAL A 349 -23.59 -12.51 -18.02
C VAL A 349 -22.15 -12.97 -18.16
N ARG A 350 -21.82 -14.16 -17.67
CA ARG A 350 -20.51 -14.76 -17.97
C ARG A 350 -20.46 -15.01 -19.48
N MET A 351 -19.62 -14.25 -20.18
CA MET A 351 -19.32 -14.49 -21.60
C MET A 351 -18.36 -15.67 -21.76
#